data_AF-A0A9E2Y9F8-F1
#
_entry.id   AF-A0A9E2Y9F8-F1
#
_cell.length_a   1.000
_cell.length_b   1.000
_cell.length_c   1.000
_cell.angle_alpha   90.00
_cell.angle_beta   90.00
_cell.angle_gamma   90.00
#
_symmetry.space_group_name_H-M   'P 1'
#
loop_
_entity.id
_entity.type
_entity.pdbx_description
1 polymer ?
#
loop_
_entity_poly.entity_id
_entity_poly.type
_entity_poly.pdbx_seq_one_letter_code
_entity_poly.pdbx_strand_id
1 'polypeptide(L)'
;MSAFGAGCAGDGSFAGGSPPYLSTRNTVSLPAAQTVYHLYVAQGFYGASAVYRYRLRADGLPSKKPEGKLTLDFPFPGSIAVDREGELYVSSSGAGSGCRKKSCFVDVFARGASNQAKPIRVLYVPQQPVFLAVDQRGYLDVSTHPGWQKPVTNVYAPGAKGNDRPINEITTWGVNALGASRGKLYIQTVPLGMGVEAVTERPST
;
A
#
# COMPACT_ATOMS: atom_id res chain seq x y z
N MET A 1 20.61 -20.52 21.77
CA MET A 1 19.30 -21.03 21.33
C MET A 1 19.17 -20.70 19.86
N SER A 2 19.31 -21.73 19.03
CA SER A 2 19.43 -21.64 17.57
C SER A 2 18.04 -21.71 16.92
N ALA A 3 17.85 -20.97 15.84
CA ALA A 3 16.77 -21.20 14.89
C ALA A 3 17.37 -21.31 13.48
N PHE A 4 17.09 -22.42 12.81
CA PHE A 4 17.40 -22.69 11.42
C PHE A 4 16.25 -22.19 10.53
N GLY A 5 16.58 -21.57 9.41
CA GLY A 5 15.65 -21.31 8.31
C GLY A 5 16.18 -21.97 7.04
N ALA A 6 15.47 -22.96 6.54
CA ALA A 6 15.75 -23.61 5.27
C ALA A 6 15.14 -22.77 4.12
N GLY A 7 15.98 -22.35 3.17
CA GLY A 7 15.57 -21.75 1.91
C GLY A 7 16.06 -22.60 0.75
N CYS A 8 15.19 -22.87 -0.22
CA CYS A 8 15.53 -23.61 -1.43
C CYS A 8 16.49 -22.80 -2.31
N ALA A 9 17.59 -23.45 -2.71
CA ALA A 9 18.61 -22.91 -3.59
C ALA A 9 18.04 -22.65 -5.00
N GLY A 10 18.23 -21.42 -5.47
CA GLY A 10 18.20 -21.08 -6.89
C GLY A 10 19.52 -20.42 -7.22
N ASP A 11 20.41 -21.16 -7.89
CA ASP A 11 21.74 -20.71 -8.31
C ASP A 11 21.61 -19.73 -9.48
N GLY A 12 21.27 -18.48 -9.17
CA GLY A 12 21.30 -17.36 -10.09
C GLY A 12 22.38 -16.38 -9.67
N SER A 13 23.59 -16.56 -10.19
CA SER A 13 24.68 -15.60 -10.02
C SER A 13 24.35 -14.27 -10.70
N PHE A 14 23.86 -13.30 -9.93
CA PHE A 14 23.75 -11.90 -10.37
C PHE A 14 25.13 -11.25 -10.33
N ALA A 15 25.83 -11.27 -11.47
CA ALA A 15 27.04 -10.47 -11.68
C ALA A 15 26.64 -9.00 -11.97
N GLY A 16 26.10 -8.32 -10.96
CA GLY A 16 25.93 -6.87 -10.96
C GLY A 16 27.01 -6.25 -10.09
N GLY A 17 27.81 -5.33 -10.65
CA GLY A 17 28.83 -4.60 -9.89
C GLY A 17 28.22 -4.01 -8.62
N SER A 18 28.90 -4.21 -7.48
CA SER A 18 28.46 -3.68 -6.19
C SER A 18 28.21 -2.17 -6.33
N PRO A 19 26.98 -1.68 -6.12
CA PRO A 19 26.74 -0.25 -6.11
C PRO A 19 27.63 0.38 -5.03
N PRO A 20 28.23 1.56 -5.27
CA PRO A 20 29.05 2.24 -4.28
C PRO A 20 28.23 2.38 -3.00
N TYR A 21 28.77 1.81 -1.93
CA TYR A 21 28.17 1.70 -0.61
C TYR A 21 27.45 2.99 -0.18
N LEU A 22 26.16 2.87 0.14
CA LEU A 22 25.43 3.85 0.95
C LEU A 22 26.08 3.86 2.35
N SER A 23 27.01 4.77 2.59
CA SER A 23 27.82 4.83 3.81
C SER A 23 27.33 5.83 4.87
N THR A 24 26.03 6.15 4.89
CA THR A 24 25.45 6.98 5.95
C THR A 24 24.45 6.19 6.80
N ARG A 25 24.92 5.78 7.99
CA ARG A 25 24.05 5.25 9.05
C ARG A 25 23.40 6.42 9.78
N ASN A 26 22.32 6.95 9.23
CA ASN A 26 21.50 7.95 9.92
C ASN A 26 20.63 7.26 10.97
N THR A 27 21.02 7.35 12.24
CA THR A 27 20.11 7.10 13.37
C THR A 27 19.09 8.23 13.43
N VAL A 28 17.88 7.94 12.97
CA VAL A 28 16.75 8.86 13.14
C VAL A 28 16.22 8.66 14.55
N SER A 29 16.43 9.64 15.44
CA SER A 29 15.63 9.74 16.66
C SER A 29 14.18 9.87 16.25
N LEU A 30 13.40 8.82 16.50
CA LEU A 30 11.97 8.90 16.33
C LEU A 30 11.43 9.87 17.40
N PRO A 31 10.57 10.83 17.04
CA PRO A 31 9.88 11.63 18.05
C PRO A 31 9.15 10.70 19.03
N ALA A 32 8.90 11.19 20.25
CA ALA A 32 8.24 10.45 21.34
C ALA A 32 7.12 9.54 20.81
N ALA A 33 7.15 8.27 21.25
CA ALA A 33 6.40 7.15 20.70
C ALA A 33 5.01 7.55 20.17
N GLN A 34 4.90 7.69 18.86
CA GLN A 34 3.61 7.88 18.20
C GLN A 34 2.78 6.61 18.42
N THR A 35 1.63 6.77 19.07
CA THR A 35 0.67 5.69 19.28
C THR A 35 -0.01 5.37 17.95
N VAL A 36 0.47 4.33 17.27
CA VAL A 36 -0.25 3.69 16.16
C VAL A 36 -1.48 3.02 16.76
N TYR A 37 -2.68 3.39 16.30
CA TYR A 37 -3.92 2.91 16.91
C TYR A 37 -4.52 1.70 16.21
N HIS A 38 -4.28 1.51 14.90
CA HIS A 38 -4.98 0.49 14.13
C HIS A 38 -4.11 -0.24 13.11
N LEU A 39 -4.44 -1.50 12.90
CA LEU A 39 -4.10 -2.31 11.73
C LEU A 39 -5.33 -2.40 10.82
N TYR A 40 -5.15 -2.11 9.54
CA TYR A 40 -6.17 -2.31 8.52
C TYR A 40 -5.86 -3.56 7.71
N VAL A 41 -6.88 -4.36 7.41
CA VAL A 41 -6.76 -5.59 6.61
C VAL A 41 -7.82 -5.56 5.52
N ALA A 42 -7.39 -5.49 4.27
CA ALA A 42 -8.28 -5.63 3.13
C ALA A 42 -8.57 -7.12 2.87
N GLN A 43 -9.83 -7.46 2.67
CA GLN A 43 -10.26 -8.80 2.28
C GLN A 43 -11.18 -8.67 1.08
N GLY A 44 -10.87 -9.41 0.02
CA GLY A 44 -11.67 -9.46 -1.19
C GLY A 44 -11.96 -10.89 -1.64
N PHE A 45 -13.22 -11.16 -1.96
CA PHE A 45 -13.66 -12.35 -2.68
C PHE A 45 -14.83 -12.01 -3.60
N TYR A 46 -15.21 -12.93 -4.49
CA TYR A 46 -16.38 -12.76 -5.36
C TYR A 46 -17.63 -12.50 -4.51
N GLY A 47 -18.24 -11.32 -4.64
CA GLY A 47 -19.50 -10.96 -4.00
C GLY A 47 -19.41 -10.23 -2.66
N ALA A 48 -18.24 -10.20 -2.00
CA ALA A 48 -18.05 -9.34 -0.84
C ALA A 48 -16.58 -8.90 -0.70
N SER A 49 -16.41 -7.60 -0.44
CA SER A 49 -15.10 -7.02 -0.16
C SER A 49 -15.23 -6.02 0.96
N ALA A 50 -14.23 -6.01 1.83
CA ALA A 50 -14.23 -5.17 3.02
C ALA A 50 -12.81 -4.82 3.46
N VAL A 51 -12.70 -3.72 4.21
CA VAL A 51 -11.54 -3.42 5.03
C VAL A 51 -11.92 -3.58 6.49
N TYR A 52 -11.18 -4.41 7.20
CA TYR A 52 -11.33 -4.60 8.64
C TYR A 52 -10.33 -3.73 9.38
N ARG A 53 -10.79 -3.08 10.45
CA ARG A 53 -9.97 -2.27 11.34
C ARG A 53 -9.80 -2.98 12.67
N TYR A 54 -8.57 -3.24 13.05
CA TYR A 54 -8.18 -3.87 14.31
C TYR A 54 -7.46 -2.85 15.18
N ARG A 55 -7.84 -2.76 16.45
CA ARG A 55 -7.13 -1.91 17.41
C ARG A 55 -5.79 -2.54 17.76
N LEU A 56 -4.72 -1.75 17.77
CA LEU A 56 -3.45 -2.18 18.34
C LEU A 56 -3.50 -2.07 19.87
N ARG A 57 -3.04 -3.13 20.53
CA ARG A 57 -2.89 -3.18 21.99
C ARG A 57 -1.59 -2.47 22.40
N ALA A 58 -1.41 -2.27 23.70
CA ALA A 58 -0.22 -1.64 24.25
C ALA A 58 1.09 -2.38 23.90
N ASP A 59 1.01 -3.68 23.60
CA ASP A 59 2.13 -4.50 23.13
C ASP A 59 2.39 -4.40 21.61
N GLY A 60 1.65 -3.54 20.90
CA GLY A 60 1.77 -3.33 19.46
C GLY A 60 1.07 -4.38 18.60
N LEU A 61 0.46 -5.41 19.19
CA LEU A 61 -0.23 -6.46 18.45
C LEU A 61 -1.71 -6.10 18.21
N PRO A 62 -2.30 -6.48 17.06
CA PRO A 62 -3.71 -6.24 16.80
C PRO A 62 -4.62 -7.04 17.73
N SER A 63 -5.82 -6.51 17.98
CA SER A 63 -6.90 -7.20 18.66
C SER A 63 -7.29 -8.50 17.93
N LYS A 64 -7.84 -9.47 18.66
CA LYS A 64 -8.30 -10.75 18.06
C LYS A 64 -9.55 -10.59 17.18
N LYS A 65 -10.31 -9.51 17.38
CA LYS A 65 -11.53 -9.19 16.63
C LYS A 65 -11.38 -7.79 16.03
N PRO A 66 -11.91 -7.54 14.82
CA PRO A 66 -11.97 -6.21 14.28
C PRO A 66 -12.94 -5.36 15.11
N GLU A 67 -12.60 -4.10 15.33
CA GLU A 67 -13.48 -3.10 15.95
C GLU A 67 -14.31 -2.34 14.91
N GLY A 68 -13.94 -2.43 13.63
CA GLY A 68 -14.67 -1.82 12.52
C GLY A 68 -14.58 -2.65 11.25
N LYS A 69 -15.60 -2.51 10.40
CA LYS A 69 -15.65 -3.09 9.06
C LYS A 69 -16.17 -2.01 8.10
N LEU A 70 -15.42 -1.74 7.04
CA LEU A 70 -15.84 -0.96 5.89
C LEU A 70 -16.18 -1.93 4.76
N THR A 71 -17.41 -1.92 4.27
CA THR A 71 -17.88 -2.71 3.12
C THR A 71 -17.62 -1.91 1.85
N LEU A 72 -16.91 -2.52 0.91
CA LEU A 72 -16.60 -1.93 -0.38
C LEU A 72 -17.67 -2.31 -1.40
N ASP A 73 -17.96 -1.42 -2.33
CA ASP A 73 -18.91 -1.66 -3.44
C ASP A 73 -18.24 -2.23 -4.69
N PHE A 74 -16.95 -2.55 -4.60
CA PHE A 74 -16.18 -3.25 -5.62
C PHE A 74 -15.52 -4.51 -5.04
N PRO A 75 -15.35 -5.57 -5.85
CA PRO A 75 -14.69 -6.77 -5.41
C PRO A 75 -13.16 -6.62 -5.49
N PHE A 76 -12.43 -7.37 -4.67
CA PHE A 76 -10.97 -7.54 -4.75
C PHE A 76 -10.14 -6.24 -4.55
N PRO A 77 -10.21 -5.61 -3.37
CA PRO A 77 -9.23 -4.58 -3.03
C PRO A 77 -7.80 -5.10 -3.21
N GLY A 78 -6.98 -4.31 -3.90
CA GLY A 78 -5.61 -4.68 -4.23
C GLY A 78 -4.64 -4.36 -3.11
N SER A 79 -4.65 -3.10 -2.73
CA SER A 79 -3.74 -2.51 -1.77
C SER A 79 -4.46 -1.43 -0.98
N ILE A 80 -3.96 -1.17 0.22
CA ILE A 80 -4.45 -0.11 1.10
C ILE A 80 -3.31 0.77 1.58
N ALA A 81 -3.57 2.04 1.79
CA ALA A 81 -2.66 2.96 2.45
C ALA A 81 -3.44 3.87 3.41
N VAL A 82 -2.77 4.42 4.42
CA VAL A 82 -3.35 5.39 5.34
C VAL A 82 -2.42 6.58 5.45
N ASP A 83 -2.96 7.79 5.28
CA ASP A 83 -2.17 9.02 5.42
C ASP A 83 -2.07 9.49 6.88
N ARG A 84 -1.46 10.66 7.11
CA ARG A 84 -1.27 11.21 8.46
C ARG A 84 -2.57 11.78 9.06
N GLU A 85 -3.53 12.13 8.21
CA GLU A 85 -4.87 12.57 8.60
C GLU A 85 -5.78 11.38 8.94
N GLY A 86 -5.34 10.17 8.60
CA GLY A 86 -6.08 8.93 8.81
C GLY A 86 -7.06 8.62 7.68
N GLU A 87 -6.96 9.29 6.52
CA GLU A 87 -7.72 8.91 5.33
C GLU A 87 -7.22 7.53 4.84
N LEU A 88 -8.16 6.64 4.55
CA LEU A 88 -7.88 5.29 4.07
C LEU A 88 -8.01 5.25 2.55
N TYR A 89 -6.93 4.92 1.87
CA TYR A 89 -6.86 4.73 0.43
C TYR A 89 -7.00 3.24 0.15
N VAL A 90 -7.89 2.86 -0.76
CA VAL A 90 -8.15 1.47 -1.15
C VAL A 90 -8.14 1.37 -2.66
N SER A 91 -7.23 0.59 -3.21
CA SER A 91 -7.14 0.40 -4.65
C SER A 91 -8.06 -0.71 -5.13
N SER A 92 -8.66 -0.52 -6.31
CA SER A 92 -9.33 -1.60 -7.02
C SER A 92 -8.28 -2.52 -7.64
N SER A 93 -8.05 -3.75 -7.13
CA SER A 93 -7.37 -4.75 -7.96
C SER A 93 -8.40 -5.54 -8.74
N GLY A 94 -8.34 -5.48 -10.07
CA GLY A 94 -9.15 -6.39 -10.86
C GLY A 94 -8.65 -7.81 -10.62
N ALA A 95 -9.42 -8.68 -9.96
CA ALA A 95 -9.13 -10.11 -10.00
C ALA A 95 -9.15 -10.56 -11.46
N GLY A 96 -7.96 -10.81 -12.02
CA GLY A 96 -7.70 -11.49 -13.29
C GLY A 96 -8.26 -10.86 -14.57
N SER A 97 -9.20 -9.92 -14.50
CA SER A 97 -9.86 -9.36 -15.68
C SER A 97 -9.38 -7.96 -16.04
N GLY A 98 -8.52 -7.34 -15.22
CA GLY A 98 -8.14 -5.94 -15.37
C GLY A 98 -9.35 -5.04 -15.12
N CYS A 99 -9.12 -3.74 -15.08
CA CYS A 99 -10.16 -2.73 -14.87
C CYS A 99 -11.10 -2.69 -16.09
N ARG A 100 -12.02 -3.66 -16.20
CA ARG A 100 -12.91 -3.78 -17.35
C ARG A 100 -14.11 -2.85 -17.17
N LYS A 101 -14.29 -1.99 -18.18
CA LYS A 101 -15.40 -1.06 -18.45
C LYS A 101 -15.51 0.18 -17.56
N LYS A 102 -14.85 0.24 -16.42
CA LYS A 102 -14.71 1.46 -15.61
C LYS A 102 -13.25 1.52 -15.17
N SER A 103 -12.61 2.65 -15.40
CA SER A 103 -11.20 2.91 -15.11
C SER A 103 -10.77 2.33 -13.77
N CYS A 104 -9.52 1.89 -13.65
CA CYS A 104 -8.97 1.53 -12.34
C CYS A 104 -9.08 2.73 -11.40
N PHE A 105 -9.26 2.50 -10.11
CA PHE A 105 -9.40 3.61 -9.18
C PHE A 105 -8.78 3.33 -7.82
N VAL A 106 -8.59 4.43 -7.10
CA VAL A 106 -8.28 4.46 -5.68
C VAL A 106 -9.44 5.21 -5.01
N ASP A 107 -10.19 4.50 -4.19
CA ASP A 107 -11.17 5.10 -3.31
C ASP A 107 -10.47 5.62 -2.06
N VAL A 108 -10.82 6.84 -1.65
CA VAL A 108 -10.34 7.43 -0.41
C VAL A 108 -11.52 7.61 0.52
N PHE A 109 -11.40 7.07 1.72
CA PHE A 109 -12.41 7.14 2.76
C PHE A 109 -11.93 8.02 3.90
N ALA A 110 -12.87 8.76 4.51
CA ALA A 110 -12.59 9.54 5.69
C ALA A 110 -12.07 8.67 6.84
N ARG A 111 -11.28 9.27 7.74
CA ARG A 111 -10.84 8.63 8.97
C ARG A 111 -12.02 8.03 9.72
N GLY A 112 -11.88 6.77 10.10
CA GLY A 112 -12.90 6.07 10.86
C GLY A 112 -14.06 5.49 10.03
N ALA A 113 -14.01 5.59 8.70
CA ALA A 113 -15.03 5.04 7.81
C ALA A 113 -15.39 3.58 8.13
N SER A 114 -16.68 3.27 8.09
CA SER A 114 -17.25 1.97 8.49
C SER A 114 -18.56 1.71 7.74
N ASN A 115 -19.07 0.49 7.87
CA ASN A 115 -20.29 0.02 7.22
C ASN A 115 -20.25 0.28 5.71
N GLN A 116 -21.23 0.99 5.15
CA GLN A 116 -21.29 1.33 3.73
C GLN A 116 -20.92 2.80 3.47
N ALA A 117 -19.97 3.35 4.26
CA ALA A 117 -19.48 4.70 4.06
C ALA A 117 -19.01 4.89 2.61
N LYS A 118 -19.40 6.02 2.01
CA LYS A 118 -18.98 6.37 0.65
C LYS A 118 -17.57 6.97 0.64
N PRO A 119 -16.80 6.80 -0.45
CA PRO A 119 -15.53 7.50 -0.60
C PRO A 119 -15.75 9.00 -0.54
N ILE A 120 -14.88 9.72 0.18
CA ILE A 120 -14.81 11.19 0.14
C ILE A 120 -14.13 11.68 -1.14
N ARG A 121 -13.37 10.80 -1.80
CA ARG A 121 -12.66 11.07 -3.04
C ARG A 121 -12.47 9.76 -3.80
N VAL A 122 -12.59 9.83 -5.13
CA VAL A 122 -12.26 8.74 -6.05
C VAL A 122 -11.23 9.28 -7.02
N LEU A 123 -10.11 8.59 -7.15
CA LEU A 123 -9.07 8.89 -8.13
C LEU A 123 -9.03 7.78 -9.18
N TYR A 124 -9.24 8.12 -10.45
CA TYR A 124 -9.07 7.18 -11.55
C TYR A 124 -7.61 7.12 -11.97
N VAL A 125 -7.08 5.91 -12.02
CA VAL A 125 -5.68 5.63 -12.38
C VAL A 125 -5.64 4.88 -13.72
N PRO A 126 -4.60 5.12 -14.55
CA PRO A 126 -4.60 4.65 -15.94
C PRO A 126 -4.41 3.14 -16.09
N GLN A 127 -3.90 2.49 -15.05
CA GLN A 127 -3.51 1.08 -15.07
C GLN A 127 -3.85 0.42 -13.74
N GLN A 128 -3.89 -0.92 -13.71
CA GLN A 128 -4.27 -1.67 -12.52
C GLN A 128 -3.32 -1.34 -11.35
N PRO A 129 -3.81 -0.71 -10.28
CA PRO A 129 -3.01 -0.45 -9.09
C PRO A 129 -2.74 -1.77 -8.39
N VAL A 130 -1.49 -1.96 -7.99
CA VAL A 130 -1.05 -3.13 -7.23
C VAL A 130 -0.60 -2.73 -5.85
N PHE A 131 0.08 -1.60 -5.71
CA PHE A 131 0.54 -1.08 -4.42
C PHE A 131 0.24 0.41 -4.32
N LEU A 132 -0.13 0.81 -3.11
CA LEU A 132 -0.34 2.20 -2.72
C LEU A 132 0.65 2.55 -1.61
N ALA A 133 1.18 3.77 -1.67
CA ALA A 133 1.84 4.37 -0.53
C ALA A 133 1.49 5.86 -0.46
N VAL A 134 1.32 6.38 0.74
CA VAL A 134 1.10 7.82 0.96
C VAL A 134 2.23 8.36 1.82
N ASP A 135 2.86 9.45 1.39
CA ASP A 135 3.93 10.10 2.13
C ASP A 135 3.39 11.05 3.21
N GLN A 136 4.29 11.61 4.04
CA GLN A 136 3.90 12.52 5.12
C GLN A 136 3.34 13.88 4.65
N ARG A 137 3.46 14.19 3.36
CA ARG A 137 2.93 15.42 2.75
C ARG A 137 1.61 15.14 2.01
N GLY A 138 1.17 13.89 1.95
CA GLY A 138 -0.06 13.45 1.29
C GLY A 138 0.13 13.07 -0.18
N TYR A 139 1.36 12.96 -0.70
CA TYR A 139 1.57 12.44 -2.06
C TYR A 139 1.25 10.96 -2.08
N LEU A 140 0.48 10.54 -3.08
CA LEU A 140 0.09 9.15 -3.28
C LEU A 140 0.93 8.54 -4.40
N ASP A 141 1.73 7.55 -4.05
CA ASP A 141 2.45 6.69 -4.99
C ASP A 141 1.54 5.50 -5.33
N VAL A 142 1.22 5.34 -6.62
CA VAL A 142 0.42 4.23 -7.15
C VAL A 142 1.30 3.40 -8.07
N SER A 143 1.77 2.25 -7.58
CA SER A 143 2.48 1.28 -8.40
C SER A 143 1.46 0.47 -9.19
N THR A 144 1.61 0.45 -10.52
CA THR A 144 0.69 -0.22 -11.42
C THR A 144 1.36 -1.39 -12.13
N HIS A 145 0.57 -2.43 -12.40
CA HIS A 145 1.00 -3.59 -13.18
C HIS A 145 0.19 -3.68 -14.48
N PRO A 146 0.72 -3.17 -15.61
CA PRO A 146 0.01 -3.16 -16.87
C PRO A 146 0.00 -4.49 -17.64
N GLY A 147 0.17 -5.61 -16.95
CA GLY A 147 0.25 -6.93 -17.57
C GLY A 147 1.59 -7.12 -18.27
N TRP A 148 1.63 -6.94 -19.59
CA TRP A 148 2.84 -7.15 -20.42
C TRP A 148 3.73 -5.90 -20.58
N GLN A 149 3.26 -4.74 -20.15
CA GLN A 149 4.07 -3.52 -20.21
C GLN A 149 4.94 -3.38 -18.93
N LYS A 150 5.89 -2.45 -18.96
CA LYS A 150 6.78 -2.20 -17.81
C LYS A 150 5.96 -1.65 -16.63
N PRO A 151 6.17 -2.15 -15.40
CA PRO A 151 5.60 -1.54 -14.21
C PRO A 151 6.02 -0.06 -14.09
N VAL A 152 5.06 0.78 -13.67
CA VAL A 152 5.31 2.20 -13.41
C VAL A 152 4.73 2.57 -12.04
N THR A 153 5.34 3.55 -11.40
CA THR A 153 4.80 4.22 -10.22
C THR A 153 4.36 5.61 -10.60
N ASN A 154 3.06 5.86 -10.51
CA ASN A 154 2.46 7.17 -10.72
C ASN A 154 2.40 7.92 -9.38
N VAL A 155 2.98 9.11 -9.32
CA VAL A 155 2.92 9.97 -8.14
C VAL A 155 1.83 11.01 -8.33
N TYR A 156 0.88 11.07 -7.40
CA TYR A 156 -0.22 12.02 -7.42
C TYR A 156 -0.07 13.07 -6.33
N ALA A 157 -0.48 14.30 -6.63
CA ALA A 157 -0.48 15.38 -5.66
C ALA A 157 -1.48 15.11 -4.51
N PRO A 158 -1.24 15.67 -3.31
CA PRO A 158 -2.20 15.60 -2.22
C PRO A 158 -3.59 16.07 -2.66
N GLY A 159 -4.62 15.28 -2.37
CA GLY A 159 -5.99 15.59 -2.73
C GLY A 159 -6.38 15.31 -4.19
N ALA A 160 -5.54 14.65 -4.99
CA ALA A 160 -5.85 14.26 -6.36
C ALA A 160 -7.15 13.44 -6.44
N LYS A 161 -8.01 13.76 -7.43
CA LYS A 161 -9.35 13.19 -7.62
C LYS A 161 -9.75 13.09 -9.08
N GLY A 162 -10.82 12.37 -9.36
CA GLY A 162 -11.36 12.22 -10.71
C GLY A 162 -10.28 11.72 -11.66
N ASN A 163 -10.03 12.47 -12.73
CA ASN A 163 -9.01 12.14 -13.74
C ASN A 163 -7.75 13.01 -13.62
N ASP A 164 -7.43 13.50 -12.42
CA ASP A 164 -6.19 14.22 -12.18
C ASP A 164 -4.99 13.39 -12.66
N ARG A 165 -4.05 14.04 -13.35
CA ARG A 165 -2.87 13.36 -13.90
C ARG A 165 -1.81 13.15 -12.82
N PRO A 166 -0.97 12.10 -12.94
CA PRO A 166 0.24 12.00 -12.14
C PRO A 166 1.11 13.25 -12.34
N ILE A 167 1.71 13.75 -11.26
CA ILE A 167 2.71 14.80 -11.31
C ILE A 167 4.10 14.25 -11.63
N ASN A 168 4.28 12.94 -11.49
CA ASN A 168 5.49 12.22 -11.86
C ASN A 168 5.16 10.76 -12.22
N GLU A 169 5.97 10.19 -13.09
CA GLU A 169 5.93 8.78 -13.46
C GLU A 169 7.34 8.19 -13.32
N ILE A 170 7.45 7.10 -12.58
CA ILE A 170 8.73 6.44 -12.29
C ILE A 170 8.66 5.02 -12.85
N THR A 171 9.48 4.70 -13.85
CA THR A 171 9.58 3.32 -14.37
C THR A 171 10.35 2.44 -13.40
N THR A 172 9.75 1.34 -12.94
CA THR A 172 10.40 0.40 -12.02
C THR A 172 10.76 -0.91 -12.76
N TRP A 173 12.01 -1.34 -12.63
CA TRP A 173 12.48 -2.59 -13.24
C TRP A 173 12.25 -3.77 -12.29
N GLY A 174 11.00 -4.19 -12.15
CA GLY A 174 10.62 -5.39 -11.38
C GLY A 174 10.44 -5.19 -9.87
N VAL A 175 10.51 -3.96 -9.37
CA VAL A 175 10.14 -3.62 -7.98
C VAL A 175 8.70 -3.13 -7.99
N ASN A 176 7.79 -3.91 -7.38
CA ASN A 176 6.37 -3.62 -7.46
C ASN A 176 5.86 -2.72 -6.32
N ALA A 177 6.56 -2.63 -5.19
CA ALA A 177 6.20 -1.72 -4.11
C ALA A 177 7.35 -0.76 -3.82
N LEU A 178 7.16 0.51 -4.19
CA LEU A 178 7.99 1.62 -3.76
C LEU A 178 7.12 2.55 -2.93
N GLY A 179 7.09 2.35 -1.62
CA GLY A 179 6.73 3.44 -0.72
C GLY A 179 7.96 4.32 -0.54
N ALA A 180 8.03 5.46 -1.21
CA ALA A 180 9.15 6.39 -1.08
C ALA A 180 8.75 7.60 -0.22
N SER A 181 8.65 7.39 1.10
CA SER A 181 8.50 8.53 2.02
C SER A 181 9.88 9.09 2.39
N ARG A 182 10.27 10.21 1.76
CA ARG A 182 11.46 11.04 2.09
C ARG A 182 12.78 10.26 2.25
N GLY A 183 13.23 9.59 1.19
CA GLY A 183 14.56 8.96 1.15
C GLY A 183 14.68 7.64 1.92
N LYS A 184 13.56 7.08 2.38
CA LYS A 184 13.49 5.69 2.85
C LYS A 184 12.69 4.86 1.87
N LEU A 185 13.31 3.76 1.45
CA LEU A 185 12.81 2.83 0.47
C LEU A 185 12.17 1.65 1.20
N TYR A 186 10.84 1.56 1.18
CA TYR A 186 10.14 0.38 1.66
C TYR A 186 9.95 -0.58 0.49
N ILE A 187 10.80 -1.61 0.44
CA ILE A 187 10.76 -2.66 -0.59
C ILE A 187 9.96 -3.83 -0.03
N GLN A 188 8.85 -4.18 -0.68
CA GLN A 188 8.28 -5.52 -0.54
C GLN A 188 8.78 -6.39 -1.70
N THR A 189 9.67 -7.32 -1.40
CA THR A 189 10.01 -8.41 -2.32
C THR A 189 9.03 -9.56 -2.07
N VAL A 190 8.16 -9.86 -3.04
CA VAL A 190 7.31 -11.06 -2.98
C VAL A 190 7.85 -12.11 -3.93
N PRO A 191 8.45 -13.21 -3.44
CA PRO A 191 8.67 -14.40 -4.23
C PRO A 191 7.36 -15.18 -4.26
N LEU A 192 6.49 -14.87 -5.23
CA LEU A 192 5.34 -15.67 -5.67
C LEU A 192 4.54 -16.40 -4.57
N GLY A 193 3.72 -15.67 -3.81
CA GLY A 193 2.73 -16.21 -2.88
C GLY A 193 2.03 -15.07 -2.14
N MET A 194 0.70 -15.10 -2.05
CA MET A 194 -0.20 -14.00 -1.65
C MET A 194 0.41 -13.06 -0.57
N GLY A 195 0.58 -11.78 -0.94
CA GLY A 195 1.06 -10.76 -0.03
C GLY A 195 -0.06 -10.32 0.92
N VAL A 196 0.21 -10.37 2.22
CA VAL A 196 -0.55 -9.62 3.22
C VAL A 196 0.10 -8.24 3.31
N GLU A 197 -0.61 -7.21 2.89
CA GLU A 197 -0.21 -5.82 3.11
C GLU A 197 -0.83 -5.34 4.43
N ALA A 198 0.02 -4.92 5.35
CA ALA A 198 -0.38 -4.36 6.63
C ALA A 198 0.16 -2.92 6.71
N VAL A 199 -0.74 -1.94 6.74
CA VAL A 199 -0.38 -0.52 6.91
C VAL A 199 -0.78 -0.06 8.30
N THR A 200 0.10 0.74 8.90
CA THR A 200 -0.08 1.33 10.23
C THR A 200 -0.36 2.83 10.09
N GLU A 201 -1.44 3.31 10.71
CA GLU A 201 -1.82 4.74 10.75
C GLU A 201 -0.90 5.49 11.72
N ARG A 202 -0.27 6.58 11.26
CA ARG A 202 0.45 7.52 12.15
C ARG A 202 -0.49 8.67 12.51
N PRO A 203 -0.62 9.04 13.80
CA PRO A 203 -1.41 10.20 14.18
C PRO A 203 -0.74 11.52 13.74
N SER A 204 -1.56 12.50 13.37
CA SER A 204 -1.16 13.88 13.09
C SER A 204 -0.60 14.56 14.34
N THR A 205 0.53 15.27 14.16
CA THR A 205 1.05 16.28 15.11
C THR A 205 0.39 17.63 14.88
#